data_AF-B0U0I8-F1
#
_entry.id   AF-B0U0I8-F1
#
_cell.length_a   1.000
_cell.length_b   1.000
_cell.length_c   1.000
_cell.angle_alpha   90.00
_cell.angle_beta   90.00
_cell.angle_gamma   90.00
#
_symmetry.space_group_name_H-M   'P 1'
#
loop_
_entity.id
_entity.type
_entity.pdbx_description
1 polymer ?
#
loop_
_entity_poly.entity_id
_entity_poly.type
_entity_poly.pdbx_seq_one_letter_code
_entity_poly.pdbx_strand_id
1 'polypeptide(L)'
;MSYFGLVSFTKKTGSSLMPAMIFAFVVLVTVSSLTYLVRYNLLSIKSLQSQEIASTVEQQYIQEISQKGVIAIGDTSFGSYHIENTLQDSQPIFSNRNVTINIYDSQPAAISVDIEHKLFYKDELMLNKEILYKKLPYHSMINYDSSLVPINVPYIDVARMNSLQKFYRLNSNEQISDTERGYIGFIKKEYDWLLISVNKNVQIISLKNLDLSENYSLKVGWQLSKGSWQMLLAIYDKQHLYIFKTKLSNLINNLPKAILDLSTPIKMTDTPKDIVTLDWYYQSNESTPSLVVLSTRKDNAGNINVIVQDVEYDQSNSRYIISIKDIIDTRVEISDNNIYVQVLDPTRTLAKSFLYLFIGNKLVVYGLGNSFDTSKKQVNLDRVVENAPIIVRKNQYSNYILVYEGGDHYYQYLYTTNTKLISISNPVVYPKQKIQNIIVKYGLKFIVTDSKIYIENFNNQRIETVQV
;
A
#
# COMPACT_ATOMS: atom_id res chain seq x y z
N MET A 1 88.13 13.75 93.01
CA MET A 1 86.70 13.40 92.92
C MET A 1 85.97 14.65 92.46
N SER A 2 85.26 14.75 91.33
CA SER A 2 84.87 13.81 90.28
C SER A 2 84.44 14.64 89.05
N TYR A 3 84.35 13.97 87.91
CA TYR A 3 84.19 14.39 86.51
C TYR A 3 83.05 15.33 86.08
N PHE A 4 83.17 15.73 84.79
CA PHE A 4 82.18 16.17 83.78
C PHE A 4 82.17 17.67 83.48
N GLY A 5 82.29 18.16 82.24
CA GLY A 5 82.25 17.54 80.92
C GLY A 5 81.73 18.58 79.92
N LEU A 6 82.45 18.78 78.82
CA LEU A 6 82.13 19.70 77.69
C LEU A 6 80.70 19.56 77.15
N VAL A 7 80.06 20.67 76.76
CA VAL A 7 79.23 20.69 75.55
C VAL A 7 79.43 22.01 74.80
N SER A 8 80.20 21.96 73.70
CA SER A 8 80.17 22.96 72.65
C SER A 8 78.88 22.80 71.83
N PHE A 9 78.08 23.87 71.69
CA PHE A 9 77.00 23.90 70.71
C PHE A 9 77.61 23.97 69.31
N THR A 10 77.68 22.82 68.64
CA THR A 10 77.95 22.76 67.20
C THR A 10 76.67 23.13 66.44
N LYS A 11 76.74 24.26 65.73
CA LYS A 11 75.73 24.71 64.78
C LYS A 11 75.68 23.71 63.62
N LYS A 12 74.79 22.69 63.70
CA LYS A 12 74.46 21.85 62.55
C LYS A 12 73.55 22.64 61.62
N THR A 13 74.12 23.22 60.57
CA THR A 13 73.37 23.56 59.35
C THR A 13 72.89 22.26 58.71
N GLY A 14 71.72 21.79 59.13
CA GLY A 14 70.99 20.73 58.44
C GLY A 14 70.59 21.24 57.06
N SER A 15 70.93 20.48 56.02
CA SER A 15 70.53 20.78 54.65
C SER A 15 69.00 20.88 54.55
N SER A 16 68.47 22.08 54.32
CA SER A 16 67.04 22.35 54.13
C SER A 16 66.48 21.75 52.82
N LEU A 17 67.34 21.11 52.03
CA LEU A 17 67.03 20.56 50.71
C LEU A 17 66.01 19.42 50.78
N MET A 18 66.13 18.52 51.77
CA MET A 18 65.27 17.33 51.85
C MET A 18 63.83 17.68 52.29
N PRO A 19 63.61 18.50 53.34
CA PRO A 19 62.28 19.03 53.65
C PRO A 19 61.71 19.89 52.52
N ALA A 20 62.54 20.71 51.85
CA ALA A 20 62.10 21.52 50.71
C ALA A 20 61.68 20.67 49.50
N MET A 21 62.36 19.55 49.21
CA MET A 21 61.96 18.62 48.15
C MET A 21 60.67 17.88 48.48
N ILE A 22 60.48 17.43 49.73
CA ILE A 22 59.23 16.79 50.15
C ILE A 22 58.08 17.80 50.05
N PHE A 23 58.29 19.04 50.51
CA PHE A 23 57.28 20.09 50.42
C PHE A 23 56.97 20.46 48.97
N ALA A 24 57.99 20.60 48.11
CA ALA A 24 57.83 20.84 46.68
C ALA A 24 57.08 19.69 45.99
N PHE A 25 57.35 18.43 46.36
CA PHE A 25 56.64 17.26 45.84
C PHE A 25 55.17 17.25 46.27
N VAL A 26 54.87 17.53 47.55
CA VAL A 26 53.49 17.63 48.06
C VAL A 26 52.73 18.77 47.38
N VAL A 27 53.37 19.94 47.20
CA VAL A 27 52.79 21.06 46.45
C VAL A 27 52.56 20.68 44.99
N LEU A 28 53.50 19.99 44.35
CA LEU A 28 53.36 19.56 42.96
C LEU A 28 52.24 18.53 42.79
N VAL A 29 52.11 17.56 43.71
CA VAL A 29 51.03 16.58 43.73
C VAL A 29 49.67 17.26 43.94
N THR A 30 49.56 18.16 44.92
CA THR A 30 48.30 18.89 45.20
C THR A 30 47.90 19.81 44.05
N VAL A 31 48.84 20.55 43.46
CA VAL A 31 48.59 21.39 42.28
C VAL A 31 48.22 20.54 41.06
N SER A 32 48.86 19.38 40.87
CA SER A 32 48.55 18.47 39.76
C SER A 32 47.16 17.84 39.92
N SER A 33 46.81 17.39 41.13
CA SER A 33 45.48 16.88 41.46
C SER A 33 44.39 17.95 41.30
N LEU A 34 44.65 19.18 41.74
CA LEU A 34 43.73 20.31 41.57
C LEU A 34 43.53 20.64 40.09
N THR A 35 44.62 20.68 39.32
CA THR A 35 44.57 20.94 37.86
C THR A 35 43.80 19.84 37.14
N TYR A 36 43.99 18.58 37.53
CA TYR A 36 43.23 17.45 37.00
C TYR A 36 41.73 17.57 37.30
N LEU A 37 41.36 17.87 38.55
CA LEU A 37 39.97 18.06 38.98
C LEU A 37 39.28 19.23 38.25
N VAL A 38 39.97 20.37 38.12
CA VAL A 38 39.47 21.53 37.38
C VAL A 38 39.27 21.19 35.90
N ARG A 39 40.24 20.52 35.27
CA ARG A 39 40.11 20.08 33.87
C ARG A 39 38.95 19.10 33.68
N TYR A 40 38.80 18.14 34.58
CA TYR A 40 37.72 17.16 34.55
C TYR A 40 36.35 17.84 34.68
N ASN A 41 36.18 18.71 35.67
CA ASN A 41 34.93 19.44 35.88
C ASN A 41 34.59 20.37 34.71
N LEU A 42 35.59 21.05 34.13
CA LEU A 42 35.37 21.89 32.94
C LEU A 42 34.94 21.07 31.72
N LEU A 43 35.52 19.90 31.50
CA LEU A 43 35.11 19.00 30.42
C LEU A 43 33.70 18.46 30.67
N SER A 44 33.36 18.12 31.92
CA SER A 44 32.02 17.69 32.30
C SER A 44 30.98 18.80 32.08
N ILE A 45 31.24 20.03 32.53
CA ILE A 45 30.37 21.20 32.30
C ILE A 45 30.20 21.47 30.81
N LYS A 46 31.29 21.47 30.03
CA LYS A 46 31.22 21.62 28.56
C LYS A 46 30.39 20.53 27.91
N SER A 47 30.53 19.29 28.36
CA SER A 47 29.74 18.16 27.87
C SER A 47 28.25 18.32 28.20
N LEU A 48 27.90 18.73 29.42
CA LEU A 48 26.52 18.98 29.83
C LEU A 48 25.89 20.14 29.04
N GLN A 49 26.63 21.24 28.89
CA GLN A 49 26.18 22.40 28.11
C GLN A 49 25.98 22.03 26.63
N SER A 50 26.89 21.23 26.06
CA SER A 50 26.78 20.71 24.70
C SER A 50 25.52 19.84 24.51
N GLN A 51 25.23 18.96 25.48
CA GLN A 51 24.01 18.14 25.48
C GLN A 51 22.73 18.98 25.60
N GLU A 52 22.72 19.98 26.48
CA GLU A 52 21.57 20.87 26.68
C GLU A 52 21.25 21.67 25.42
N ILE A 53 22.28 22.19 24.75
CA ILE A 53 22.16 22.89 23.47
C ILE A 53 21.62 21.95 22.39
N ALA A 54 22.20 20.75 22.25
CA ALA A 54 21.72 19.75 21.28
C ALA A 54 20.25 19.36 21.52
N SER A 55 19.86 19.18 22.78
CA SER A 55 18.48 18.86 23.16
C SER A 55 17.52 20.02 22.86
N THR A 56 17.94 21.27 23.06
CA THR A 56 17.12 22.45 22.77
C THR A 56 16.87 22.57 21.26
N VAL A 57 17.92 22.39 20.45
CA VAL A 57 17.83 22.39 18.98
C VAL A 57 16.92 21.25 18.50
N GLU A 58 17.07 20.05 19.07
CA GLU A 58 16.20 18.90 18.77
C GLU A 58 14.73 19.21 19.10
N GLN A 59 14.44 19.78 20.27
CA GLN A 59 13.06 20.11 20.66
C GLN A 59 12.41 21.10 19.68
N GLN A 60 13.17 22.11 19.25
CA GLN A 60 12.69 23.05 18.22
C GLN A 60 12.42 22.34 16.90
N TYR A 61 13.32 21.45 16.49
CA TYR A 61 13.17 20.66 15.27
C TYR A 61 11.95 19.73 15.32
N ILE A 62 11.74 19.01 16.43
CA ILE A 62 10.56 18.16 16.62
C ILE A 62 9.25 18.97 16.67
N GLN A 63 9.26 20.15 17.28
CA GLN A 63 8.11 21.06 17.25
C GLN A 63 7.79 21.51 15.83
N GLU A 64 8.80 21.83 15.03
CA GLU A 64 8.63 22.21 13.63
C GLU A 64 8.07 21.04 12.80
N ILE A 65 8.57 19.83 13.01
CA ILE A 65 8.01 18.61 12.39
C ILE A 65 6.55 18.42 12.77
N SER A 66 6.20 18.59 14.05
CA SER A 66 4.82 18.44 14.53
C SER A 66 3.89 19.48 13.90
N GLN A 67 4.38 20.68 13.58
CA GLN A 67 3.59 21.73 12.93
C GLN A 67 3.46 21.51 11.41
N LYS A 68 4.55 21.11 10.75
CA LYS A 68 4.58 20.88 9.29
C LYS A 68 4.01 19.53 8.88
N GLY A 69 4.01 18.54 9.78
CA GLY A 69 3.58 17.17 9.53
C GLY A 69 4.49 16.36 8.59
N VAL A 70 5.69 16.88 8.28
CA VAL A 70 6.64 16.26 7.35
C VAL A 70 8.07 16.47 7.84
N ILE A 71 8.91 15.44 7.69
CA ILE A 71 10.36 15.51 7.89
C ILE A 71 11.04 15.60 6.52
N ALA A 72 11.88 16.61 6.32
CA ALA A 72 12.67 16.75 5.10
C ALA A 72 13.85 15.78 5.13
N ILE A 73 13.99 14.97 4.07
CA ILE A 73 15.14 14.07 3.88
C ILE A 73 16.28 14.86 3.24
N GLY A 74 17.51 14.54 3.63
CA GLY A 74 18.74 15.17 3.19
C GLY A 74 19.28 16.19 4.19
N ASP A 75 20.12 17.07 3.67
CA ASP A 75 20.93 17.99 4.48
C ASP A 75 20.26 19.35 4.62
N THR A 76 20.19 19.82 5.85
CA THR A 76 19.78 21.19 6.18
C THR A 76 20.80 21.84 7.09
N SER A 77 21.09 23.11 6.88
CA SER A 77 22.05 23.87 7.68
C SER A 77 21.43 25.16 8.18
N PHE A 78 21.74 25.53 9.42
CA PHE A 78 21.33 26.80 10.02
C PHE A 78 22.47 27.31 10.92
N GLY A 79 23.10 28.41 10.50
CA GLY A 79 24.29 28.92 11.17
C GLY A 79 25.42 27.89 11.16
N SER A 80 25.91 27.50 12.35
CA SER A 80 26.96 26.49 12.52
C SER A 80 26.45 25.07 12.77
N TYR A 81 25.13 24.88 12.75
CA TYR A 81 24.51 23.57 12.88
C TYR A 81 24.17 23.00 11.52
N HIS A 82 24.28 21.67 11.42
CA HIS A 82 23.91 20.91 10.25
C HIS A 82 23.11 19.67 10.71
N ILE A 83 21.94 19.48 10.10
CA ILE A 83 21.10 18.30 10.26
C ILE A 83 21.21 17.46 9.00
N GLU A 84 21.45 16.16 9.18
CA GLU A 84 21.37 15.14 8.14
C GLU A 84 20.23 14.20 8.50
N ASN A 85 19.23 14.09 7.63
CA ASN A 85 18.14 13.12 7.75
C ASN A 85 18.22 12.10 6.62
N THR A 86 18.47 10.84 6.96
CA THR A 86 18.56 9.75 5.99
C THR A 86 17.39 8.80 6.15
N LEU A 87 16.62 8.59 5.07
CA LEU A 87 15.53 7.63 5.05
C LEU A 87 16.11 6.20 5.13
N GLN A 88 15.78 5.47 6.19
CA GLN A 88 16.20 4.09 6.38
C GLN A 88 15.17 3.12 5.80
N ASP A 89 13.90 3.31 6.16
CA ASP A 89 12.80 2.47 5.68
C ASP A 89 11.47 3.25 5.58
N SER A 90 10.57 2.75 4.72
CA SER A 90 9.23 3.29 4.55
C SER A 90 8.23 2.19 4.24
N GLN A 91 7.40 1.84 5.23
CA GLN A 91 6.48 0.69 5.14
C GLN A 91 5.01 1.09 5.32
N PRO A 92 4.11 0.62 4.43
CA PRO A 92 2.67 0.80 4.59
C PRO A 92 2.12 -0.05 5.74
N ILE A 93 1.32 0.57 6.61
CA ILE A 93 0.62 -0.11 7.71
C ILE A 93 -0.82 -0.36 7.31
N PHE A 94 -1.21 -1.64 7.17
CA PHE A 94 -2.58 -2.01 6.80
C PHE A 94 -3.44 -2.41 7.99
N SER A 95 -4.70 -1.95 8.00
CA SER A 95 -5.72 -2.53 8.89
C SER A 95 -6.15 -3.91 8.39
N ASN A 96 -6.54 -4.79 9.32
CA ASN A 96 -7.03 -6.14 9.02
C ASN A 96 -8.53 -6.31 9.29
N ARG A 97 -9.21 -5.24 9.69
CA ARG A 97 -10.62 -5.26 10.09
C ARG A 97 -11.38 -4.13 9.43
N ASN A 98 -12.56 -4.46 8.92
CA ASN A 98 -13.49 -3.55 8.28
C ASN A 98 -12.88 -2.78 7.10
N VAL A 99 -12.05 -3.46 6.31
CA VAL A 99 -11.36 -2.87 5.15
C VAL A 99 -11.67 -3.66 3.89
N THR A 100 -11.68 -2.96 2.76
CA THR A 100 -11.71 -3.59 1.44
C THR A 100 -10.45 -4.45 1.26
N ILE A 101 -10.62 -5.57 0.58
CA ILE A 101 -9.54 -6.52 0.27
C ILE A 101 -9.51 -6.86 -1.22
N ASN A 102 -10.13 -6.01 -2.04
CA ASN A 102 -10.00 -6.08 -3.48
C ASN A 102 -8.53 -5.92 -3.87
N ILE A 103 -8.13 -6.68 -4.88
CA ILE A 103 -6.79 -6.58 -5.44
C ILE A 103 -6.53 -5.15 -5.94
N TYR A 104 -5.34 -4.63 -5.69
CA TYR A 104 -4.88 -3.27 -6.03
C TYR A 104 -5.53 -2.10 -5.29
N ASP A 105 -6.75 -2.26 -4.77
CA ASP A 105 -7.51 -1.20 -4.08
C ASP A 105 -7.23 -1.11 -2.57
N SER A 106 -6.31 -1.92 -2.06
CA SER A 106 -5.97 -1.88 -0.64
C SER A 106 -5.22 -0.59 -0.28
N GLN A 107 -5.82 0.20 0.61
CA GLN A 107 -5.18 1.40 1.16
C GLN A 107 -4.66 1.14 2.58
N PRO A 108 -3.40 1.51 2.87
CA PRO A 108 -2.90 1.48 4.23
C PRO A 108 -3.58 2.54 5.09
N ALA A 109 -3.55 2.36 6.41
CA ALA A 109 -4.02 3.35 7.37
C ALA A 109 -2.99 4.48 7.57
N ALA A 110 -1.70 4.14 7.48
CA ALA A 110 -0.59 5.07 7.60
C ALA A 110 0.64 4.51 6.87
N ILE A 111 1.61 5.37 6.56
CA ILE A 111 2.96 4.98 6.17
C ILE A 111 3.87 5.22 7.36
N SER A 112 4.52 4.16 7.83
CA SER A 112 5.61 4.27 8.81
C SER A 112 6.86 4.67 8.07
N VAL A 113 7.52 5.72 8.53
CA VAL A 113 8.78 6.19 7.96
C VAL A 113 9.81 6.20 9.08
N ASP A 114 10.94 5.57 8.81
CA ASP A 114 12.09 5.47 9.69
C ASP A 114 13.22 6.34 9.12
N ILE A 115 13.68 7.29 9.93
CA ILE A 115 14.70 8.26 9.58
C ILE A 115 15.84 8.19 10.59
N GLU A 116 17.06 8.01 10.08
CA GLU A 116 18.27 8.30 10.83
C GLU A 116 18.47 9.83 10.84
N HIS A 117 18.44 10.42 12.02
CA HIS A 117 18.58 11.86 12.25
C HIS A 117 19.90 12.13 12.96
N LYS A 118 20.78 12.91 12.30
CA LYS A 118 22.05 13.36 12.86
C LYS A 118 22.06 14.88 12.96
N LEU A 119 22.54 15.39 14.11
CA LEU A 119 22.82 16.80 14.33
C LEU A 119 24.32 16.99 14.52
N PHE A 120 24.88 17.93 13.78
CA PHE A 120 26.26 18.35 13.85
C PHE A 120 26.37 19.80 14.27
N TYR A 121 27.46 20.14 14.96
CA TYR A 121 27.89 21.52 15.20
C TYR A 121 29.34 21.66 14.76
N LYS A 122 29.61 22.52 13.76
CA LYS A 122 30.96 22.67 13.16
C LYS A 122 31.60 21.32 12.81
N ASP A 123 30.82 20.46 12.15
CA ASP A 123 31.20 19.10 11.71
C ASP A 123 31.46 18.07 12.83
N GLU A 124 31.28 18.44 14.09
CA GLU A 124 31.27 17.49 15.20
C GLU A 124 29.86 16.91 15.40
N LEU A 125 29.75 15.58 15.43
CA LEU A 125 28.48 14.89 15.68
C LEU A 125 28.03 15.12 17.13
N MET A 126 26.91 15.80 17.28
CA MET A 126 26.30 16.13 18.56
C MET A 126 25.23 15.12 18.97
N LEU A 127 24.48 14.60 17.99
CA LEU A 127 23.33 13.72 18.20
C LEU A 127 23.21 12.74 17.02
N ASN A 128 22.91 11.47 17.31
CA ASN A 128 22.41 10.52 16.32
C ASN A 128 21.22 9.77 16.94
N LYS A 129 20.07 9.77 16.27
CA LYS A 129 18.83 9.14 16.72
C LYS A 129 18.02 8.60 15.56
N GLU A 130 17.19 7.62 15.86
CA GLU A 130 16.15 7.12 14.96
C GLU A 130 14.83 7.87 15.23
N ILE A 131 14.22 8.42 14.19
CA ILE A 131 12.91 9.07 14.25
C ILE A 131 11.91 8.22 13.48
N LEU A 132 11.03 7.55 14.22
CA LEU A 132 9.87 6.88 13.67
C LEU A 132 8.68 7.85 13.65
N TYR A 133 8.19 8.18 12.45
CA TYR A 133 6.95 8.96 12.32
C TYR A 133 5.97 8.31 11.36
N LYS A 134 4.68 8.61 11.56
CA LYS A 134 3.58 8.09 10.75
C LYS A 134 2.96 9.21 9.96
N LYS A 135 2.90 9.05 8.65
CA LYS A 135 2.20 9.98 7.75
C LYS A 135 1.02 9.31 7.07
N LEU A 136 0.08 10.13 6.59
CA LEU A 136 -1.01 9.63 5.77
C LEU A 136 -0.47 9.10 4.43
N PRO A 137 -1.04 8.01 3.89
CA PRO A 137 -0.68 7.54 2.57
C PRO A 137 -1.21 8.48 1.50
N TYR A 138 -0.63 8.40 0.30
CA TYR A 138 -1.20 9.05 -0.87
C TYR A 138 -2.57 8.46 -1.16
N HIS A 139 -3.52 9.33 -1.45
CA HIS A 139 -4.87 8.97 -1.84
C HIS A 139 -4.87 8.18 -3.16
N SER A 140 -5.65 7.09 -3.22
CA SER A 140 -6.12 6.53 -4.49
C SER A 140 -7.45 7.17 -4.87
N MET A 141 -7.63 7.46 -6.16
CA MET A 141 -8.88 8.00 -6.69
C MET A 141 -9.89 6.88 -6.90
N ILE A 142 -11.11 7.08 -6.44
CA ILE A 142 -12.23 6.16 -6.69
C ILE A 142 -12.77 6.45 -8.08
N ASN A 143 -13.04 5.40 -8.86
CA ASN A 143 -13.71 5.55 -10.14
C ASN A 143 -15.21 5.79 -9.91
N TYR A 144 -15.70 6.99 -10.23
CA TYR A 144 -17.11 7.36 -10.18
C TYR A 144 -17.78 7.37 -11.56
N ASP A 145 -16.99 7.46 -12.63
CA ASP A 145 -17.45 7.60 -14.01
C ASP A 145 -16.76 6.59 -14.91
N SER A 146 -17.56 5.74 -15.56
CA SER A 146 -17.08 4.76 -16.54
C SER A 146 -16.19 5.34 -17.65
N SER A 147 -16.28 6.65 -17.93
CA SER A 147 -15.45 7.34 -18.91
C SER A 147 -14.04 7.67 -18.39
N LEU A 148 -13.84 7.78 -17.08
CA LEU A 148 -12.57 8.18 -16.47
C LEU A 148 -12.06 7.10 -15.53
N VAL A 149 -11.01 6.41 -15.97
CA VAL A 149 -10.42 5.32 -15.21
C VAL A 149 -9.14 5.79 -14.52
N PRO A 150 -9.10 5.82 -13.17
CA PRO A 150 -7.92 6.28 -12.45
C PRO A 150 -6.76 5.28 -12.58
N ILE A 151 -5.56 5.81 -12.68
CA ILE A 151 -4.31 5.07 -12.61
C ILE A 151 -3.81 5.16 -11.17
N ASN A 152 -4.15 4.15 -10.37
CA ASN A 152 -3.74 4.04 -8.97
C ASN A 152 -2.64 2.98 -8.84
N VAL A 153 -1.43 3.39 -8.48
CA VAL A 153 -0.34 2.44 -8.18
C VAL A 153 -0.59 1.78 -6.81
N PRO A 154 -0.61 0.44 -6.70
CA PRO A 154 -1.01 -0.25 -5.49
C PRO A 154 -0.02 -0.07 -4.33
N TYR A 155 -0.54 -0.12 -3.11
CA TYR A 155 0.26 -0.40 -1.93
C TYR A 155 0.29 -1.91 -1.66
N ILE A 156 1.43 -2.43 -1.20
CA ILE A 156 1.60 -3.84 -0.85
C ILE A 156 2.27 -4.01 0.51
N ASP A 157 1.93 -5.08 1.22
CA ASP A 157 2.47 -5.43 2.54
C ASP A 157 3.70 -6.34 2.37
N VAL A 158 4.88 -5.74 2.18
CA VAL A 158 6.14 -6.46 1.99
C VAL A 158 6.49 -7.35 3.19
N ALA A 159 6.15 -6.89 4.40
CA ALA A 159 6.43 -7.62 5.64
C ALA A 159 5.68 -8.96 5.74
N ARG A 160 4.54 -9.10 5.06
CA ARG A 160 3.76 -10.36 5.01
C ARG A 160 4.16 -11.29 3.88
N MET A 161 5.08 -10.89 3.00
CA MET A 161 5.52 -11.75 1.92
C MET A 161 6.35 -12.92 2.45
N ASN A 162 6.05 -14.12 1.96
CA ASN A 162 6.94 -15.27 2.13
C ASN A 162 8.18 -15.17 1.23
N SER A 163 9.17 -16.03 1.43
CA SER A 163 10.45 -15.98 0.70
C SER A 163 10.30 -16.10 -0.82
N LEU A 164 9.36 -16.93 -1.32
CA LEU A 164 9.11 -17.08 -2.75
C LEU A 164 8.52 -15.80 -3.36
N GLN A 165 7.56 -15.19 -2.65
CA GLN A 165 6.95 -13.92 -3.04
C GLN A 165 7.99 -12.80 -3.08
N LYS A 166 8.82 -12.69 -2.04
CA LYS A 166 9.92 -11.71 -1.98
C LYS A 166 10.89 -11.90 -3.15
N PHE A 167 11.32 -13.14 -3.39
CA PHE A 167 12.25 -13.45 -4.48
C PHE A 167 11.69 -13.06 -5.85
N TYR A 168 10.41 -13.28 -6.10
CA TYR A 168 9.79 -12.94 -7.37
C TYR A 168 9.56 -11.42 -7.53
N ARG A 169 9.06 -10.77 -6.47
CA ARG A 169 8.50 -9.41 -6.54
C ARG A 169 9.51 -8.31 -6.24
N LEU A 170 10.46 -8.56 -5.35
CA LEU A 170 11.38 -7.54 -4.85
C LEU A 170 12.73 -7.62 -5.57
N ASN A 171 13.50 -6.54 -5.50
CA ASN A 171 14.87 -6.51 -6.02
C ASN A 171 15.82 -7.33 -5.13
N SER A 172 17.12 -7.34 -5.47
CA SER A 172 18.15 -8.06 -4.71
C SER A 172 18.31 -7.60 -3.26
N ASN A 173 17.85 -6.38 -2.95
CA ASN A 173 17.89 -5.78 -1.61
C ASN A 173 16.57 -5.97 -0.86
N GLU A 174 15.67 -6.84 -1.34
CA GLU A 174 14.31 -7.04 -0.82
C GLU A 174 13.46 -5.77 -0.79
N GLN A 175 13.67 -4.86 -1.76
CA GLN A 175 12.96 -3.59 -1.85
C GLN A 175 12.17 -3.46 -3.17
N ILE A 176 11.20 -2.55 -3.17
CA ILE A 176 10.56 -2.08 -4.39
C ILE A 176 11.33 -0.85 -4.84
N SER A 177 11.88 -0.89 -6.05
CA SER A 177 12.70 0.18 -6.61
C SER A 177 11.88 1.40 -7.02
N ASP A 178 10.66 1.18 -7.52
CA ASP A 178 9.76 2.27 -7.90
C ASP A 178 9.09 2.86 -6.64
N THR A 179 9.06 4.19 -6.54
CA THR A 179 8.66 4.92 -5.30
C THR A 179 7.21 5.40 -5.30
N GLU A 180 6.62 5.49 -6.49
CA GLU A 180 5.33 6.10 -6.77
C GLU A 180 4.21 5.18 -6.28
N ARG A 181 3.24 5.75 -5.55
CA ARG A 181 2.12 5.01 -4.94
C ARG A 181 0.86 5.87 -4.96
N GLY A 182 -0.30 5.24 -4.98
CA GLY A 182 -1.59 5.93 -5.03
C GLY A 182 -1.88 6.50 -6.42
N TYR A 183 -2.71 7.54 -6.47
CA TYR A 183 -3.15 8.16 -7.72
C TYR A 183 -2.01 8.91 -8.42
N ILE A 184 -1.73 8.55 -9.67
CA ILE A 184 -0.70 9.21 -10.50
C ILE A 184 -1.28 9.87 -11.77
N GLY A 185 -2.55 9.61 -12.07
CA GLY A 185 -3.14 10.02 -13.33
C GLY A 185 -4.44 9.28 -13.67
N PHE A 186 -4.93 9.47 -14.88
CA PHE A 186 -6.16 8.84 -15.36
C PHE A 186 -6.09 8.51 -16.86
N ILE A 187 -6.93 7.57 -17.27
CA ILE A 187 -7.24 7.25 -18.65
C ILE A 187 -8.66 7.74 -18.91
N LYS A 188 -8.84 8.67 -19.86
CA LYS A 188 -10.16 9.07 -20.35
C LYS A 188 -10.50 8.25 -21.58
N LYS A 189 -11.64 7.58 -21.53
CA LYS A 189 -12.23 6.80 -22.61
C LYS A 189 -12.98 7.70 -23.56
N GLU A 190 -12.65 7.62 -24.84
CA GLU A 190 -13.36 8.27 -25.93
C GLU A 190 -13.60 7.24 -27.05
N TYR A 191 -14.40 7.62 -28.05
CA TYR A 191 -14.88 6.68 -29.08
C TYR A 191 -13.77 5.88 -29.77
N ASP A 192 -12.80 6.56 -30.38
CA ASP A 192 -11.72 5.97 -31.19
C ASP A 192 -10.32 6.23 -30.62
N TRP A 193 -10.24 6.74 -29.39
CA TRP A 193 -8.97 7.04 -28.73
C TRP A 193 -9.07 6.99 -27.21
N LEU A 194 -7.90 6.87 -26.57
CA LEU A 194 -7.73 7.04 -25.13
C LEU A 194 -6.87 8.26 -24.86
N LEU A 195 -7.29 9.11 -23.93
CA LEU A 195 -6.44 10.13 -23.34
C LEU A 195 -5.73 9.54 -22.12
N ILE A 196 -4.42 9.57 -22.08
CA ILE A 196 -3.65 9.24 -20.88
C ILE A 196 -3.06 10.52 -20.30
N SER A 197 -3.43 10.82 -19.06
CA SER A 197 -2.91 11.95 -18.30
C SER A 197 -2.16 11.44 -17.08
N VAL A 198 -0.84 11.62 -17.04
CA VAL A 198 0.04 11.22 -15.92
C VAL A 198 0.97 12.38 -15.58
N ASN A 199 1.06 12.75 -14.30
CA ASN A 199 1.91 13.86 -13.83
C ASN A 199 1.77 15.17 -14.65
N LYS A 200 0.53 15.54 -15.00
CA LYS A 200 0.19 16.72 -15.83
C LYS A 200 0.62 16.65 -17.30
N ASN A 201 1.26 15.56 -17.73
CA ASN A 201 1.52 15.29 -19.14
C ASN A 201 0.35 14.52 -19.73
N VAL A 202 -0.06 14.91 -20.95
CA VAL A 202 -1.19 14.31 -21.64
C VAL A 202 -0.73 13.77 -22.99
N GLN A 203 -1.16 12.55 -23.32
CA GLN A 203 -0.94 11.91 -24.60
C GLN A 203 -2.18 11.14 -25.04
N ILE A 204 -2.27 10.85 -26.34
CA ILE A 204 -3.42 10.16 -26.94
C ILE A 204 -2.96 8.85 -27.56
N ILE A 205 -3.75 7.80 -27.38
CA ILE A 205 -3.62 6.50 -28.06
C ILE A 205 -4.78 6.37 -29.03
N SER A 206 -4.50 6.15 -30.32
CA SER A 206 -5.52 5.82 -31.31
C SER A 206 -5.93 4.35 -31.18
N LEU A 207 -7.23 4.08 -31.11
CA LEU A 207 -7.80 2.73 -31.11
C LEU A 207 -8.30 2.30 -32.50
N LYS A 208 -8.15 3.13 -33.54
CA LYS A 208 -8.71 2.87 -34.89
C LYS A 208 -8.29 1.57 -35.54
N ASN A 209 -7.14 1.02 -35.14
CA ASN A 209 -6.62 -0.24 -35.67
C ASN A 209 -7.10 -1.46 -34.87
N LEU A 210 -7.90 -1.25 -33.83
CA LEU A 210 -8.53 -2.29 -33.04
C LEU A 210 -9.98 -2.41 -33.49
N ASP A 211 -10.45 -3.63 -33.67
CA ASP A 211 -11.85 -3.90 -33.98
C ASP A 211 -12.64 -3.85 -32.66
N LEU A 212 -12.99 -2.64 -32.21
CA LEU A 212 -13.69 -2.42 -30.95
C LEU A 212 -15.04 -1.72 -31.19
N SER A 213 -16.07 -2.17 -30.48
CA SER A 213 -17.35 -1.50 -30.41
C SER A 213 -17.26 -0.16 -29.66
N GLU A 214 -18.22 0.73 -29.90
CA GLU A 214 -18.30 2.05 -29.25
C GLU A 214 -18.37 1.96 -27.71
N ASN A 215 -18.97 0.87 -27.19
CA ASN A 215 -19.22 0.65 -25.77
C ASN A 215 -18.16 -0.23 -25.10
N TYR A 216 -16.92 -0.16 -25.57
CA TYR A 216 -15.82 -0.91 -24.96
C TYR A 216 -15.59 -0.51 -23.51
N SER A 217 -15.02 -1.43 -22.74
CA SER A 217 -14.63 -1.30 -21.35
C SER A 217 -13.14 -1.47 -21.20
N LEU A 218 -12.61 -1.00 -20.06
CA LEU A 218 -11.18 -1.08 -19.79
C LEU A 218 -10.91 -1.45 -18.34
N LYS A 219 -9.83 -2.22 -18.11
CA LYS A 219 -9.40 -2.67 -16.79
C LYS A 219 -7.89 -2.52 -16.65
N VAL A 220 -7.49 -1.75 -15.66
CA VAL A 220 -6.08 -1.56 -15.27
C VAL A 220 -5.70 -2.61 -14.24
N GLY A 221 -4.58 -3.28 -14.47
CA GLY A 221 -3.94 -4.19 -13.54
C GLY A 221 -2.49 -3.81 -13.30
N TRP A 222 -1.88 -4.44 -12.31
CA TRP A 222 -0.48 -4.17 -11.96
C TRP A 222 0.30 -5.44 -11.76
N GLN A 223 1.53 -5.47 -12.26
CA GLN A 223 2.49 -6.52 -12.01
C GLN A 223 3.70 -5.93 -11.30
N LEU A 224 4.09 -6.53 -10.18
CA LEU A 224 5.37 -6.25 -9.53
C LEU A 224 6.30 -7.44 -9.75
N SER A 225 7.46 -7.19 -10.36
CA SER A 225 8.50 -8.18 -10.56
C SER A 225 9.87 -7.55 -10.37
N LYS A 226 10.73 -8.20 -9.58
CA LYS A 226 12.12 -7.77 -9.32
C LYS A 226 12.28 -6.30 -8.91
N GLY A 227 11.32 -5.79 -8.14
CA GLY A 227 11.28 -4.44 -7.61
C GLY A 227 10.67 -3.39 -8.53
N SER A 228 10.20 -3.77 -9.73
CA SER A 228 9.62 -2.84 -10.70
C SER A 228 8.16 -3.14 -11.02
N TRP A 229 7.36 -2.09 -11.06
CA TRP A 229 5.96 -2.09 -11.44
C TRP A 229 5.80 -2.02 -12.96
N GLN A 230 4.85 -2.81 -13.45
CA GLN A 230 4.34 -2.75 -14.80
C GLN A 230 2.82 -2.57 -14.71
N MET A 231 2.32 -1.56 -15.42
CA MET A 231 0.89 -1.40 -15.63
C MET A 231 0.46 -2.35 -16.76
N LEU A 232 -0.66 -3.03 -16.53
CA LEU A 232 -1.35 -3.86 -17.51
C LEU A 232 -2.67 -3.18 -17.85
N LEU A 233 -3.02 -3.14 -19.13
CA LEU A 233 -4.27 -2.55 -19.60
C LEU A 233 -4.99 -3.59 -20.45
N ALA A 234 -6.19 -3.99 -20.03
CA ALA A 234 -7.11 -4.76 -20.84
C ALA A 234 -8.16 -3.81 -21.42
N ILE A 235 -8.33 -3.80 -22.74
CA ILE A 235 -9.41 -3.11 -23.46
C ILE A 235 -10.27 -4.19 -24.10
N TYR A 236 -11.58 -4.16 -23.86
CA TYR A 236 -12.46 -5.23 -24.31
C TYR A 236 -13.86 -4.73 -24.63
N ASP A 237 -14.53 -5.46 -25.52
CA ASP A 237 -15.97 -5.40 -25.72
C ASP A 237 -16.56 -6.82 -25.64
N LYS A 238 -17.77 -7.04 -26.16
CA LYS A 238 -18.39 -8.37 -26.14
C LYS A 238 -17.64 -9.42 -26.96
N GLN A 239 -16.91 -9.04 -28.00
CA GLN A 239 -16.31 -9.96 -28.97
C GLN A 239 -14.78 -9.92 -29.01
N HIS A 240 -14.17 -8.87 -28.46
CA HIS A 240 -12.75 -8.58 -28.58
C HIS A 240 -12.12 -8.27 -27.22
N LEU A 241 -10.87 -8.69 -27.07
CA LEU A 241 -10.03 -8.42 -25.90
C LEU A 241 -8.60 -8.14 -26.37
N TYR A 242 -8.06 -6.98 -25.99
CA TYR A 242 -6.69 -6.57 -26.24
C TYR A 242 -5.99 -6.28 -24.92
N ILE A 243 -4.77 -6.81 -24.77
CA ILE A 243 -3.95 -6.61 -23.58
C ILE A 243 -2.68 -5.86 -23.94
N PHE A 244 -2.38 -4.83 -23.17
CA PHE A 244 -1.20 -3.99 -23.30
C PHE A 244 -0.43 -3.96 -21.98
N LYS A 245 0.86 -3.62 -22.05
CA LYS A 245 1.68 -3.46 -20.85
C LYS A 245 2.71 -2.36 -21.01
N THR A 246 3.01 -1.64 -19.93
CA THR A 246 4.15 -0.71 -19.90
C THR A 246 4.75 -0.63 -18.49
N LYS A 247 6.00 -0.16 -18.38
CA LYS A 247 6.65 0.03 -17.08
C LYS A 247 6.14 1.30 -16.41
N LEU A 248 6.04 1.29 -15.08
CA LEU A 248 5.68 2.50 -14.32
C LEU A 248 6.69 3.63 -14.56
N SER A 249 7.97 3.32 -14.58
CA SER A 249 9.02 4.30 -14.90
C SER A 249 8.86 4.94 -16.29
N ASN A 250 8.32 4.22 -17.27
CA ASN A 250 7.99 4.82 -18.58
C ASN A 250 6.79 5.75 -18.44
N LEU A 251 5.72 5.36 -17.74
CA LEU A 251 4.55 6.23 -17.53
C LEU A 251 4.92 7.56 -16.87
N ILE A 252 5.83 7.53 -15.90
CA ILE A 252 6.23 8.69 -15.11
C ILE A 252 7.29 9.53 -15.83
N ASN A 253 8.35 8.89 -16.36
CA ASN A 253 9.55 9.58 -16.84
C ASN A 253 9.72 9.59 -18.38
N ASN A 254 8.99 8.74 -19.11
CA ASN A 254 9.10 8.62 -20.57
C ASN A 254 7.74 8.26 -21.21
N LEU A 255 6.78 9.19 -21.07
CA LEU A 255 5.42 8.97 -21.53
C LEU A 255 5.33 8.58 -23.02
N PRO A 256 6.11 9.15 -23.97
CA PRO A 256 6.09 8.70 -25.36
C PRO A 256 6.39 7.21 -25.54
N LYS A 257 7.34 6.66 -24.77
CA LYS A 257 7.62 5.22 -24.79
C LYS A 257 6.47 4.42 -24.20
N ALA A 258 5.87 4.89 -23.10
CA ALA A 258 4.70 4.24 -22.53
C ALA A 258 3.51 4.18 -23.51
N ILE A 259 3.28 5.25 -24.27
CA ILE A 259 2.22 5.33 -25.28
C ILE A 259 2.47 4.35 -26.43
N LEU A 260 3.72 4.22 -26.90
CA LEU A 260 4.08 3.22 -27.89
C LEU A 260 3.80 1.79 -27.38
N ASP A 261 4.19 1.50 -26.14
CA ASP A 261 3.95 0.21 -25.49
C ASP A 261 2.44 -0.08 -25.35
N LEU A 262 1.64 0.95 -25.03
CA LEU A 262 0.18 0.87 -24.87
C LEU A 262 -0.61 0.97 -26.19
N SER A 263 0.07 1.17 -27.32
CA SER A 263 -0.54 1.16 -28.66
C SER A 263 -0.32 -0.18 -29.38
N THR A 264 0.52 -1.06 -28.84
CA THR A 264 0.87 -2.34 -29.47
C THR A 264 0.34 -3.50 -28.62
N PRO A 265 -0.75 -4.17 -29.03
CA PRO A 265 -1.32 -5.25 -28.24
C PRO A 265 -0.37 -6.44 -28.19
N ILE A 266 -0.32 -7.10 -27.03
CA ILE A 266 0.38 -8.37 -26.86
C ILE A 266 -0.40 -9.44 -27.63
N LYS A 267 0.32 -10.30 -28.35
CA LYS A 267 -0.29 -11.38 -29.13
C LYS A 267 -1.11 -12.31 -28.22
N MET A 268 -2.25 -12.75 -28.72
CA MET A 268 -3.13 -13.72 -28.06
C MET A 268 -3.43 -14.85 -29.04
N THR A 269 -3.47 -16.11 -28.58
CA THR A 269 -3.68 -17.26 -29.47
C THR A 269 -5.11 -17.36 -30.00
N ASP A 270 -6.08 -17.00 -29.17
CA ASP A 270 -7.52 -16.98 -29.45
C ASP A 270 -8.12 -15.75 -28.77
N THR A 271 -9.38 -15.41 -29.04
CA THR A 271 -10.06 -14.28 -28.37
C THR A 271 -11.32 -14.78 -27.68
N PRO A 272 -11.56 -14.41 -26.39
CA PRO A 272 -12.79 -14.78 -25.73
C PRO A 272 -13.96 -14.03 -26.37
N LYS A 273 -15.12 -14.68 -26.44
CA LYS A 273 -16.35 -14.11 -27.02
C LYS A 273 -17.44 -14.04 -25.98
N ASP A 274 -18.44 -13.22 -26.27
CA ASP A 274 -19.59 -12.94 -25.40
C ASP A 274 -19.15 -12.54 -23.99
N ILE A 275 -18.12 -11.68 -23.91
CA ILE A 275 -17.52 -11.21 -22.67
C ILE A 275 -18.52 -10.31 -21.94
N VAL A 276 -18.73 -10.61 -20.67
CA VAL A 276 -19.57 -9.81 -19.77
C VAL A 276 -18.72 -8.94 -18.86
N THR A 277 -17.74 -9.54 -18.20
CA THR A 277 -16.83 -8.82 -17.29
C THR A 277 -15.52 -9.57 -17.19
N LEU A 278 -14.48 -8.86 -16.79
CA LEU A 278 -13.16 -9.42 -16.53
C LEU A 278 -12.46 -8.68 -15.40
N ASP A 279 -11.48 -9.33 -14.79
CA ASP A 279 -10.61 -8.71 -13.80
C ASP A 279 -9.24 -9.40 -13.73
N TRP A 280 -8.25 -8.67 -13.25
CA TRP A 280 -6.87 -9.14 -13.09
C TRP A 280 -6.72 -9.93 -11.78
N TYR A 281 -6.06 -11.08 -11.82
CA TYR A 281 -5.83 -11.90 -10.64
C TYR A 281 -4.51 -12.66 -10.70
N TYR A 282 -4.03 -13.11 -9.55
CA TYR A 282 -2.85 -13.97 -9.46
C TYR A 282 -3.27 -15.42 -9.25
N GLN A 283 -2.79 -16.29 -10.13
CA GLN A 283 -3.06 -17.73 -10.04
C GLN A 283 -2.19 -18.43 -8.99
N SER A 284 -0.97 -17.92 -8.77
CA SER A 284 -0.01 -18.43 -7.80
C SER A 284 0.70 -17.30 -7.06
N ASN A 285 1.56 -17.66 -6.10
CA ASN A 285 2.28 -16.68 -5.28
C ASN A 285 3.40 -15.95 -6.07
N GLU A 286 3.90 -16.57 -7.13
CA GLU A 286 5.05 -16.12 -7.93
C GLU A 286 4.74 -16.08 -9.43
N SER A 287 3.54 -15.62 -9.79
CA SER A 287 3.13 -15.48 -11.19
C SER A 287 3.02 -14.02 -11.64
N THR A 288 3.06 -13.82 -12.95
CA THR A 288 2.43 -12.66 -13.56
C THR A 288 0.92 -12.74 -13.33
N PRO A 289 0.21 -11.61 -13.23
CA PRO A 289 -1.24 -11.65 -13.14
C PRO A 289 -1.82 -12.18 -14.45
N SER A 290 -2.86 -13.00 -14.33
CA SER A 290 -3.70 -13.49 -15.40
C SER A 290 -5.01 -12.72 -15.40
N LEU A 291 -5.81 -12.88 -16.45
CA LEU A 291 -7.12 -12.27 -16.54
C LEU A 291 -8.19 -13.35 -16.41
N VAL A 292 -9.09 -13.20 -15.43
CA VAL A 292 -10.31 -14.00 -15.39
C VAL A 292 -11.33 -13.30 -16.28
N VAL A 293 -11.89 -14.03 -17.23
CA VAL A 293 -12.90 -13.54 -18.17
C VAL A 293 -14.18 -14.34 -17.96
N LEU A 294 -15.27 -13.64 -17.70
CA LEU A 294 -16.60 -14.23 -17.62
C LEU A 294 -17.34 -13.96 -18.92
N SER A 295 -17.74 -15.05 -19.58
CA SER A 295 -18.52 -15.01 -20.81
C SER A 295 -19.84 -15.74 -20.65
N THR A 296 -20.84 -15.38 -21.44
CA THR A 296 -22.15 -16.06 -21.42
C THR A 296 -22.35 -16.91 -22.66
N ARG A 297 -22.97 -18.09 -22.49
CA ARG A 297 -23.38 -18.94 -23.60
C ARG A 297 -24.75 -19.54 -23.34
N LYS A 298 -25.66 -19.47 -24.31
CA LYS A 298 -26.95 -20.16 -24.24
C LYS A 298 -26.77 -21.64 -24.57
N ASP A 299 -27.39 -22.51 -23.78
CA ASP A 299 -27.51 -23.94 -24.13
C ASP A 299 -28.68 -24.19 -25.09
N ASN A 300 -28.83 -25.45 -25.52
CA ASN A 300 -29.89 -25.88 -26.43
C ASN A 300 -31.30 -25.71 -25.85
N ALA A 301 -31.43 -25.60 -24.53
CA ALA A 301 -32.70 -25.35 -23.85
C ALA A 301 -32.97 -23.84 -23.63
N GLY A 302 -32.05 -22.97 -24.07
CA GLY A 302 -32.15 -21.52 -23.94
C GLY A 302 -31.62 -20.97 -22.61
N ASN A 303 -31.12 -21.81 -21.70
CA ASN A 303 -30.56 -21.34 -20.43
C ASN A 303 -29.19 -20.69 -20.64
N ILE A 304 -28.93 -19.62 -19.91
CA ILE A 304 -27.64 -18.92 -19.95
C ILE A 304 -26.66 -19.60 -19.00
N ASN A 305 -25.54 -20.08 -19.54
CA ASN A 305 -24.40 -20.57 -18.77
C ASN A 305 -23.32 -19.49 -18.71
N VAL A 306 -22.66 -19.38 -17.56
CA VAL A 306 -21.48 -18.50 -17.40
C VAL A 306 -20.22 -19.35 -17.55
N ILE A 307 -19.42 -19.05 -18.55
CA ILE A 307 -18.12 -19.68 -18.80
C ILE A 307 -17.06 -18.85 -18.07
N VAL A 308 -16.30 -19.53 -17.21
CA VAL A 308 -15.14 -18.93 -16.52
C VAL A 308 -13.90 -19.28 -17.34
N GLN A 309 -13.31 -18.27 -17.95
CA GLN A 309 -12.09 -18.39 -18.74
C GLN A 309 -10.92 -17.73 -18.03
N ASP A 310 -9.74 -18.22 -18.33
CA ASP A 310 -8.48 -17.73 -17.81
C ASP A 310 -7.56 -17.41 -18.98
N VAL A 311 -7.03 -16.19 -18.98
CA VAL A 311 -6.12 -15.66 -20.00
C VAL A 311 -4.75 -15.48 -19.35
N GLU A 312 -3.86 -16.44 -19.59
CA GLU A 312 -2.56 -16.57 -18.93
C GLU A 312 -1.42 -16.14 -19.86
N TYR A 313 -0.40 -15.46 -19.32
CA TYR A 313 0.77 -15.04 -20.08
C TYR A 313 1.80 -16.16 -20.19
N ASP A 314 1.97 -16.69 -21.39
CA ASP A 314 3.05 -17.62 -21.73
C ASP A 314 4.35 -16.82 -21.97
N GLN A 315 5.23 -16.85 -20.98
CA GLN A 315 6.52 -16.16 -21.04
C GLN A 315 7.42 -16.68 -22.17
N SER A 316 7.38 -17.98 -22.47
CA SER A 316 8.25 -18.62 -23.47
C SER A 316 7.93 -18.14 -24.88
N ASN A 317 6.64 -17.97 -25.17
CA ASN A 317 6.17 -17.54 -26.50
C ASN A 317 5.75 -16.05 -26.53
N SER A 318 5.88 -15.33 -25.42
CA SER A 318 5.50 -13.91 -25.27
C SER A 318 4.08 -13.60 -25.78
N ARG A 319 3.13 -14.43 -25.39
CA ARG A 319 1.72 -14.35 -25.83
C ARG A 319 0.77 -14.75 -24.71
N TYR A 320 -0.49 -14.33 -24.81
CA TYR A 320 -1.55 -14.81 -23.93
C TYR A 320 -2.24 -16.04 -24.51
N ILE A 321 -2.54 -17.00 -23.63
CA ILE A 321 -3.24 -18.26 -23.93
C ILE A 321 -4.54 -18.30 -23.13
N ILE A 322 -5.62 -18.73 -23.78
CA ILE A 322 -6.94 -18.85 -23.16
C ILE A 322 -7.20 -20.30 -22.78
N SER A 323 -7.74 -20.51 -21.59
CA SER A 323 -8.27 -21.82 -21.17
C SER A 323 -9.62 -21.65 -20.47
N ILE A 324 -10.55 -22.57 -20.73
CA ILE A 324 -11.82 -22.65 -20.00
C ILE A 324 -11.53 -23.37 -18.69
N LYS A 325 -11.89 -22.75 -17.56
CA LYS A 325 -11.68 -23.31 -16.22
C LYS A 325 -12.94 -23.91 -15.62
N ASP A 326 -14.12 -23.35 -15.91
CA ASP A 326 -15.40 -23.83 -15.36
C ASP A 326 -16.57 -23.35 -16.25
N ILE A 327 -17.71 -24.02 -16.12
CA ILE A 327 -18.99 -23.63 -16.73
C ILE A 327 -20.06 -23.71 -15.63
N ILE A 328 -20.65 -22.57 -15.31
CA ILE A 328 -21.63 -22.42 -14.23
C ILE A 328 -23.03 -22.37 -14.84
N ASP A 329 -23.82 -23.39 -14.51
CA ASP A 329 -25.24 -23.46 -14.84
C ASP A 329 -26.07 -22.57 -13.89
N THR A 330 -26.77 -21.59 -14.48
CA THR A 330 -27.50 -20.60 -13.72
C THR A 330 -28.94 -21.00 -13.46
N ARG A 331 -29.60 -21.76 -14.34
CA ARG A 331 -31.02 -22.20 -14.26
C ARG A 331 -32.03 -21.10 -13.87
N VAL A 332 -31.66 -19.83 -13.99
CA VAL A 332 -32.44 -18.66 -13.61
C VAL A 332 -32.21 -17.59 -14.67
N GLU A 333 -33.20 -16.74 -14.92
CA GLU A 333 -33.00 -15.57 -15.77
C GLU A 333 -31.91 -14.67 -15.18
N ILE A 334 -30.78 -14.62 -15.87
CA ILE A 334 -29.66 -13.72 -15.58
C ILE A 334 -29.44 -12.81 -16.80
N SER A 335 -28.95 -11.61 -16.53
CA SER A 335 -28.49 -10.69 -17.57
C SER A 335 -27.02 -10.34 -17.34
N ASP A 336 -26.36 -9.79 -18.36
CA ASP A 336 -24.98 -9.32 -18.27
C ASP A 336 -24.78 -8.33 -17.10
N ASN A 337 -25.82 -7.54 -16.78
CA ASN A 337 -25.80 -6.55 -15.70
C ASN A 337 -25.82 -7.17 -14.30
N ASN A 338 -26.05 -8.48 -14.17
CA ASN A 338 -26.10 -9.18 -12.88
C ASN A 338 -24.92 -10.15 -12.71
N ILE A 339 -23.86 -9.99 -13.51
CA ILE A 339 -22.66 -10.81 -13.45
C ILE A 339 -21.47 -9.93 -13.07
N TYR A 340 -20.86 -10.22 -11.93
CA TYR A 340 -19.70 -9.49 -11.44
C TYR A 340 -18.61 -10.45 -11.00
N VAL A 341 -17.37 -10.01 -11.13
CA VAL A 341 -16.21 -10.66 -10.52
C VAL A 341 -15.52 -9.66 -9.60
N GLN A 342 -15.15 -10.15 -8.41
CA GLN A 342 -14.35 -9.43 -7.42
C GLN A 342 -13.14 -10.28 -7.07
N VAL A 343 -11.96 -9.75 -7.34
CA VAL A 343 -10.69 -10.42 -7.06
C VAL A 343 -10.13 -9.91 -5.76
N LEU A 344 -9.82 -10.80 -4.82
CA LEU A 344 -9.38 -10.44 -3.48
C LEU A 344 -7.92 -10.84 -3.22
N ASP A 345 -7.22 -9.95 -2.53
CA ASP A 345 -5.90 -10.18 -1.94
C ASP A 345 -5.93 -9.82 -0.44
N PRO A 346 -6.37 -10.75 0.43
CA PRO A 346 -6.49 -10.49 1.87
C PRO A 346 -5.15 -10.18 2.56
N THR A 347 -4.04 -10.64 1.98
CA THR A 347 -2.69 -10.45 2.51
C THR A 347 -2.01 -9.21 1.95
N ARG A 348 -2.48 -8.67 0.82
CA ARG A 348 -1.97 -7.45 0.16
C ARG A 348 -0.54 -7.64 -0.33
N THR A 349 -0.22 -8.86 -0.70
CA THR A 349 1.12 -9.31 -1.13
C THR A 349 1.15 -9.64 -2.61
N LEU A 350 0.03 -9.41 -3.32
CA LEU A 350 -0.24 -9.84 -4.68
C LEU A 350 -0.12 -11.36 -4.87
N ALA A 351 -0.33 -12.10 -3.79
CA ALA A 351 -0.33 -13.56 -3.77
C ALA A 351 -1.52 -14.14 -4.54
N LYS A 352 -1.58 -15.47 -4.60
CA LYS A 352 -2.72 -16.18 -5.18
C LYS A 352 -4.04 -15.58 -4.69
N SER A 353 -4.83 -15.10 -5.63
CA SER A 353 -6.05 -14.34 -5.36
C SER A 353 -7.25 -15.24 -5.13
N PHE A 354 -8.23 -14.75 -4.37
CA PHE A 354 -9.54 -15.37 -4.29
C PHE A 354 -10.47 -14.72 -5.30
N LEU A 355 -11.26 -15.52 -6.01
CA LEU A 355 -12.22 -15.04 -7.00
C LEU A 355 -13.63 -15.18 -6.45
N TYR A 356 -14.35 -14.08 -6.36
CA TYR A 356 -15.75 -14.03 -5.94
C TYR A 356 -16.57 -13.63 -7.16
N LEU A 357 -17.34 -14.58 -7.68
CA LEU A 357 -18.22 -14.38 -8.82
C LEU A 357 -19.64 -14.24 -8.29
N PHE A 358 -20.30 -13.16 -8.68
CA PHE A 358 -21.72 -12.93 -8.41
C PHE A 358 -22.46 -13.13 -9.71
N ILE A 359 -23.38 -14.09 -9.75
CA ILE A 359 -24.11 -14.48 -10.96
C ILE A 359 -25.59 -14.52 -10.59
N GLY A 360 -26.30 -13.44 -10.89
CA GLY A 360 -27.68 -13.26 -10.43
C GLY A 360 -27.74 -13.22 -8.90
N ASN A 361 -28.40 -14.20 -8.30
CA ASN A 361 -28.46 -14.39 -6.84
C ASN A 361 -27.46 -15.45 -6.33
N LYS A 362 -26.47 -15.88 -7.12
CA LYS A 362 -25.48 -16.88 -6.70
C LYS A 362 -24.14 -16.22 -6.43
N LEU A 363 -23.53 -16.54 -5.29
CA LEU A 363 -22.13 -16.30 -5.01
C LEU A 363 -21.34 -17.59 -5.25
N VAL A 364 -20.37 -17.54 -6.17
CA VAL A 364 -19.41 -18.62 -6.43
C VAL A 364 -18.02 -18.14 -6.07
N VAL A 365 -17.35 -18.85 -5.15
CA VAL A 365 -16.03 -18.51 -4.65
C VAL A 365 -15.02 -19.57 -5.06
N TYR A 366 -13.89 -19.13 -5.63
CA TYR A 366 -12.70 -19.94 -5.87
C TYR A 366 -11.54 -19.39 -5.03
N GLY A 367 -10.65 -20.24 -4.50
CA GLY A 367 -9.42 -19.69 -3.90
C GLY A 367 -8.63 -20.49 -2.86
N LEU A 368 -8.85 -21.79 -2.67
CA LEU A 368 -7.99 -22.56 -1.74
C LEU A 368 -7.32 -23.82 -2.32
N GLY A 369 -7.84 -24.34 -3.42
CA GLY A 369 -7.32 -25.56 -4.04
C GLY A 369 -6.31 -25.25 -5.13
N ASN A 370 -5.46 -26.22 -5.47
CA ASN A 370 -4.57 -26.14 -6.62
C ASN A 370 -5.36 -26.12 -7.96
N SER A 371 -6.66 -26.46 -7.94
CA SER A 371 -7.56 -26.37 -9.09
C SER A 371 -8.85 -25.59 -8.78
N PHE A 372 -9.44 -24.99 -9.81
CA PHE A 372 -10.72 -24.29 -9.73
C PHE A 372 -11.84 -25.24 -9.24
N ASP A 373 -11.93 -26.44 -9.80
CA ASP A 373 -12.98 -27.42 -9.48
C ASP A 373 -12.98 -27.86 -8.01
N THR A 374 -11.81 -28.11 -7.42
CA THR A 374 -11.72 -28.57 -6.02
C THR A 374 -11.95 -27.46 -5.00
N SER A 375 -11.80 -26.20 -5.43
CA SER A 375 -11.88 -25.03 -4.55
C SER A 375 -13.22 -24.30 -4.57
N LYS A 376 -14.10 -24.64 -5.52
CA LYS A 376 -15.40 -24.00 -5.73
C LYS A 376 -16.31 -24.16 -4.52
N LYS A 377 -16.82 -23.03 -4.01
CA LYS A 377 -17.94 -22.96 -3.06
C LYS A 377 -19.04 -22.12 -3.65
N GLN A 378 -20.26 -22.64 -3.62
CA GLN A 378 -21.43 -21.93 -4.11
C GLN A 378 -22.42 -21.71 -2.98
N VAL A 379 -22.94 -20.50 -2.90
CA VAL A 379 -23.92 -20.05 -1.93
C VAL A 379 -24.98 -19.22 -2.65
N ASN A 380 -26.24 -19.37 -2.26
CA ASN A 380 -27.31 -18.51 -2.77
C ASN A 380 -27.45 -17.28 -1.87
N LEU A 381 -27.63 -16.14 -2.50
CA LEU A 381 -28.05 -14.89 -1.90
C LEU A 381 -29.58 -14.83 -1.97
N ASP A 382 -30.19 -14.12 -1.03
CA ASP A 382 -31.65 -13.96 -0.99
C ASP A 382 -32.16 -13.03 -2.10
N ARG A 383 -31.26 -12.27 -2.72
CA ARG A 383 -31.55 -11.27 -3.75
C ARG A 383 -30.61 -11.39 -4.95
N VAL A 384 -31.09 -10.94 -6.09
CA VAL A 384 -30.29 -10.78 -7.31
C VAL A 384 -29.38 -9.56 -7.12
N VAL A 385 -28.12 -9.70 -7.51
CA VAL A 385 -27.15 -8.61 -7.45
C VAL A 385 -27.35 -7.69 -8.66
N GLU A 386 -27.68 -6.42 -8.42
CA GLU A 386 -27.90 -5.41 -9.47
C GLU A 386 -26.75 -4.40 -9.62
N ASN A 387 -25.90 -4.28 -8.60
CA ASN A 387 -24.72 -3.42 -8.61
C ASN A 387 -23.51 -4.23 -8.14
N ALA A 388 -22.31 -3.83 -8.56
CA ALA A 388 -21.06 -4.49 -8.18
C ALA A 388 -20.95 -4.61 -6.64
N PRO A 389 -20.91 -5.83 -6.08
CA PRO A 389 -20.86 -6.02 -4.64
C PRO A 389 -19.56 -5.54 -4.02
N ILE A 390 -19.65 -5.02 -2.80
CA ILE A 390 -18.48 -4.55 -2.05
C ILE A 390 -18.12 -5.60 -1.02
N ILE A 391 -16.90 -6.11 -1.11
CA ILE A 391 -16.38 -7.11 -0.18
C ILE A 391 -15.47 -6.43 0.84
N VAL A 392 -15.78 -6.65 2.12
CA VAL A 392 -15.05 -6.07 3.24
C VAL A 392 -14.60 -7.18 4.17
N ARG A 393 -13.32 -7.21 4.51
CA ARG A 393 -12.79 -8.14 5.50
C ARG A 393 -13.28 -7.74 6.89
N LYS A 394 -14.07 -8.59 7.55
CA LYS A 394 -14.42 -8.43 8.97
C LYS A 394 -13.26 -8.88 9.86
N ASN A 395 -12.72 -10.05 9.58
CA ASN A 395 -11.57 -10.64 10.27
C ASN A 395 -10.89 -11.69 9.37
N GLN A 396 -10.06 -12.58 9.92
CA GLN A 396 -9.37 -13.61 9.12
C GLN A 396 -10.26 -14.76 8.62
N TYR A 397 -11.48 -14.90 9.14
CA TYR A 397 -12.38 -16.03 8.84
C TYR A 397 -13.68 -15.60 8.17
N SER A 398 -13.93 -14.30 8.03
CA SER A 398 -15.21 -13.81 7.55
C SER A 398 -15.10 -12.47 6.83
N ASN A 399 -15.96 -12.33 5.83
CA ASN A 399 -16.11 -11.14 5.02
C ASN A 399 -17.55 -10.65 5.11
N TYR A 400 -17.73 -9.33 5.16
CA TYR A 400 -18.99 -8.71 4.81
C TYR A 400 -19.10 -8.59 3.29
N ILE A 401 -20.30 -8.82 2.78
CA ILE A 401 -20.65 -8.56 1.38
C ILE A 401 -21.81 -7.58 1.40
N LEU A 402 -21.60 -6.40 0.83
CA LEU A 402 -22.63 -5.36 0.71
C LEU A 402 -23.22 -5.42 -0.70
N VAL A 403 -24.54 -5.51 -0.78
CA VAL A 403 -25.31 -5.51 -2.04
C VAL A 403 -26.41 -4.47 -1.91
N TYR A 404 -26.63 -3.66 -2.95
CA TYR A 404 -27.68 -2.64 -2.98
C TYR A 404 -28.34 -2.59 -4.36
N GLU A 405 -29.63 -2.32 -4.40
CA GLU A 405 -30.51 -2.46 -5.59
C GLU A 405 -30.87 -1.10 -6.20
N GLY A 406 -29.91 -0.17 -6.30
CA GLY A 406 -30.15 1.16 -6.89
C GLY A 406 -31.39 1.88 -6.36
N GLY A 407 -31.78 1.57 -5.12
CA GLY A 407 -33.03 1.93 -4.47
C GLY A 407 -32.75 2.48 -3.08
N ASP A 408 -33.68 2.31 -2.15
CA ASP A 408 -33.60 2.94 -0.82
C ASP A 408 -32.92 2.10 0.25
N HIS A 409 -32.38 0.93 -0.07
CA HIS A 409 -31.81 0.03 0.92
C HIS A 409 -30.60 -0.75 0.42
N TYR A 410 -29.80 -1.23 1.38
CA TYR A 410 -28.74 -2.20 1.13
C TYR A 410 -28.81 -3.38 2.09
N TYR A 411 -28.25 -4.50 1.65
CA TYR A 411 -28.10 -5.73 2.40
C TYR A 411 -26.64 -5.93 2.79
N GLN A 412 -26.41 -6.31 4.04
CA GLN A 412 -25.09 -6.70 4.54
C GLN A 412 -25.12 -8.19 4.89
N TYR A 413 -24.45 -8.99 4.08
CA TYR A 413 -24.23 -10.41 4.32
C TYR A 413 -22.93 -10.62 5.09
N LEU A 414 -22.91 -11.59 6.00
CA LEU A 414 -21.73 -12.11 6.65
C LEU A 414 -21.44 -13.50 6.09
N TYR A 415 -20.39 -13.57 5.26
CA TYR A 415 -19.90 -14.80 4.65
C TYR A 415 -18.73 -15.36 5.47
N THR A 416 -18.82 -16.63 5.86
CA THR A 416 -17.70 -17.34 6.48
C THR A 416 -16.81 -17.89 5.37
N THR A 417 -15.57 -17.39 5.31
CA THR A 417 -14.67 -17.60 4.18
C THR A 417 -14.47 -19.10 3.92
N ASN A 418 -14.58 -19.50 2.66
CA ASN A 418 -14.38 -20.88 2.19
C ASN A 418 -15.40 -21.91 2.68
N THR A 419 -16.55 -21.46 3.15
CA THR A 419 -17.66 -22.33 3.54
C THR A 419 -18.87 -22.08 2.66
N LYS A 420 -19.94 -22.85 2.86
CA LYS A 420 -21.25 -22.53 2.27
C LYS A 420 -22.11 -21.64 3.18
N LEU A 421 -21.55 -21.16 4.28
CA LEU A 421 -22.27 -20.43 5.32
C LEU A 421 -22.27 -18.93 4.99
N ILE A 422 -23.47 -18.41 4.76
CA ILE A 422 -23.75 -16.99 4.68
C ILE A 422 -24.93 -16.68 5.59
N SER A 423 -24.89 -15.51 6.23
CA SER A 423 -26.01 -14.98 6.99
C SER A 423 -26.28 -13.55 6.54
N ILE A 424 -27.53 -13.14 6.53
CA ILE A 424 -27.94 -11.80 6.16
C ILE A 424 -28.38 -11.03 7.40
N SER A 425 -28.04 -9.75 7.46
CA SER A 425 -28.63 -8.84 8.44
C SER A 425 -29.90 -8.19 7.87
N ASN A 426 -30.76 -7.66 8.73
CA ASN A 426 -31.92 -6.90 8.26
C ASN A 426 -31.48 -5.78 7.30
N PRO A 427 -32.24 -5.53 6.22
CA PRO A 427 -31.91 -4.48 5.27
C PRO A 427 -31.84 -3.14 5.98
N VAL A 428 -30.85 -2.33 5.62
CA VAL A 428 -30.72 -0.95 6.11
C VAL A 428 -31.41 -0.04 5.10
N VAL A 429 -32.44 0.67 5.55
CA VAL A 429 -33.34 1.46 4.69
C VAL A 429 -33.12 2.96 4.91
N TYR A 430 -33.14 3.72 3.81
CA TYR A 430 -33.05 5.17 3.70
C TYR A 430 -34.31 5.72 3.03
N PRO A 431 -35.41 5.89 3.79
CA PRO A 431 -36.71 6.19 3.22
C PRO A 431 -36.68 7.42 2.30
N LYS A 432 -37.26 7.26 1.11
CA LYS A 432 -37.38 8.31 0.07
C LYS A 432 -36.05 8.82 -0.48
N GLN A 433 -34.96 8.08 -0.33
CA GLN A 433 -33.65 8.44 -0.86
C GLN A 433 -33.08 7.27 -1.63
N LYS A 434 -32.60 7.52 -2.85
CA LYS A 434 -31.95 6.50 -3.66
C LYS A 434 -30.46 6.43 -3.32
N ILE A 435 -29.97 5.24 -2.94
CA ILE A 435 -28.55 4.95 -2.80
C ILE A 435 -27.92 4.99 -4.19
N GLN A 436 -26.95 5.89 -4.36
CA GLN A 436 -26.16 6.04 -5.57
C GLN A 436 -24.87 5.23 -5.49
N ASN A 437 -24.24 5.19 -4.31
CA ASN A 437 -23.00 4.45 -4.11
C ASN A 437 -22.77 4.12 -2.63
N ILE A 438 -21.96 3.09 -2.38
CA ILE A 438 -21.46 2.76 -1.05
C ILE A 438 -19.93 2.70 -1.14
N ILE A 439 -19.25 3.48 -0.30
CA ILE A 439 -17.79 3.50 -0.25
C ILE A 439 -17.34 3.02 1.12
N VAL A 440 -16.39 2.09 1.15
CA VAL A 440 -15.80 1.60 2.40
C VAL A 440 -14.40 2.14 2.53
N LYS A 441 -14.19 3.00 3.52
CA LYS A 441 -12.87 3.56 3.86
C LYS A 441 -12.74 3.77 5.36
N TYR A 442 -11.50 3.69 5.85
CA TYR A 442 -11.17 3.96 7.26
C TYR A 442 -11.96 3.12 8.28
N GLY A 443 -12.41 1.92 7.90
CA GLY A 443 -13.23 1.09 8.78
C GLY A 443 -14.71 1.45 8.81
N LEU A 444 -15.16 2.39 7.97
CA LEU A 444 -16.49 2.96 7.92
C LEU A 444 -17.13 2.78 6.54
N LYS A 445 -18.46 2.85 6.52
CA LYS A 445 -19.29 2.88 5.32
C LYS A 445 -19.76 4.31 5.09
N PHE A 446 -19.50 4.83 3.89
CA PHE A 446 -20.01 6.08 3.38
C PHE A 446 -21.13 5.74 2.40
N ILE A 447 -22.38 5.92 2.82
CA ILE A 447 -23.56 5.64 2.02
C ILE A 447 -23.96 6.93 1.33
N VAL A 448 -23.72 7.00 0.03
CA VAL A 448 -24.01 8.18 -0.80
C VAL A 448 -25.41 8.00 -1.38
N THR A 449 -26.33 8.87 -1.01
CA THR A 449 -27.66 8.95 -1.60
C THR A 449 -27.76 10.14 -2.55
N ASP A 450 -28.89 10.23 -3.23
CA ASP A 450 -29.29 11.40 -4.05
C ASP A 450 -29.31 12.75 -3.31
N SER A 451 -29.26 12.76 -1.98
CA SER A 451 -29.43 13.98 -1.17
C SER A 451 -28.47 14.10 0.00
N LYS A 452 -27.92 12.99 0.51
CA LYS A 452 -27.11 12.97 1.73
C LYS A 452 -25.99 11.95 1.65
N ILE A 453 -24.98 12.14 2.49
CA ILE A 453 -23.96 11.13 2.77
C ILE A 453 -24.08 10.69 4.22
N TYR A 454 -24.31 9.40 4.45
CA TYR A 454 -24.35 8.82 5.78
C TYR A 454 -23.04 8.11 6.09
N ILE A 455 -22.49 8.38 7.26
CA ILE A 455 -21.28 7.71 7.75
C ILE A 455 -21.71 6.71 8.83
N GLU A 456 -21.46 5.43 8.59
CA GLU A 456 -21.92 4.34 9.44
C GLU A 456 -20.81 3.34 9.74
N ASN A 457 -20.89 2.68 10.90
CA ASN A 457 -20.04 1.53 11.19
C ASN A 457 -20.66 0.22 10.65
N PHE A 458 -19.90 -0.88 10.72
CA PHE A 458 -20.37 -2.21 10.26
C PHE A 458 -21.42 -2.87 11.16
N ASN A 459 -21.76 -2.26 12.29
CA ASN A 459 -22.93 -2.63 13.10
C ASN A 459 -24.19 -1.82 12.70
N ASN A 460 -24.12 -1.08 11.59
CA ASN A 460 -25.19 -0.20 11.09
C ASN A 460 -25.56 0.93 12.05
N GLN A 461 -24.64 1.34 12.92
CA GLN A 461 -24.82 2.51 13.76
C GLN A 461 -24.35 3.75 12.99
N ARG A 462 -25.21 4.76 12.96
CA ARG A 462 -24.91 6.04 12.34
C ARG A 462 -23.95 6.85 13.21
N ILE A 463 -22.88 7.32 12.59
CA ILE A 463 -21.88 8.18 13.20
C ILE A 463 -22.19 9.63 12.87
N GLU A 464 -22.41 9.94 11.59
CA GLU A 464 -22.57 11.30 11.10
C GLU A 464 -23.50 11.33 9.86
N THR A 465 -24.07 12.50 9.56
CA THR A 465 -24.81 12.74 8.31
C THR A 465 -24.38 14.07 7.71
N VAL A 466 -23.96 14.05 6.46
CA VAL A 466 -23.54 15.22 5.70
C VAL A 466 -24.60 15.52 4.64
N GLN A 467 -25.02 16.78 4.53
CA GLN A 467 -25.90 17.23 3.44
C GLN A 467 -25.05 17.47 2.19
N VAL A 468 -25.55 17.05 1.02
CA VAL A 468 -24.88 17.22 -0.28
C VAL A 468 -25.40 18.46 -0.98
#